data_AF-A0A634F1Z1-F1
#
_entry.id   AF-A0A634F1Z1-F1
#
_cell.length_a   1.000
_cell.length_b   1.000
_cell.length_c   1.000
_cell.angle_alpha   90.00
_cell.angle_beta   90.00
_cell.angle_gamma   90.00
#
_symmetry.space_group_name_H-M   'P 1'
#
loop_
_entity.id
_entity.type
_entity.pdbx_description
1 polymer ?
#
loop_
_entity_poly.entity_id
_entity_poly.type
_entity_poly.pdbx_seq_one_letter_code
_entity_poly.pdbx_strand_id
1 'polypeptide(L)' 'MQTYTSTQARANISTVLDTALNGEPVEITRRDGSAAVLISKAEFEAWQNAKLDAEFDAIIQRHEHTIRALTDR' A
#
# COMPACT_ATOMS: atom_id res chain seq x y z
N MET A 1 -3.33 -2.85 -14.70
CA MET A 1 -2.92 -1.54 -14.18
C MET A 1 -2.90 -0.54 -15.32
N GLN A 2 -3.78 0.46 -15.28
CA GLN A 2 -3.79 1.57 -16.25
C GLN A 2 -2.77 2.63 -15.85
N THR A 3 -2.12 3.28 -16.83
CA THR A 3 -1.12 4.32 -16.57
C THR A 3 -1.54 5.64 -17.20
N TYR A 4 -1.52 6.72 -16.40
CA TYR A 4 -1.80 8.08 -16.83
C TYR A 4 -0.60 8.97 -16.57
N THR A 5 -0.35 9.94 -17.45
CA THR A 5 0.47 11.09 -17.06
C THR A 5 -0.29 11.96 -16.04
N SER A 6 0.42 12.74 -15.22
CA SER A 6 -0.21 13.65 -14.26
C SER A 6 -1.21 14.62 -14.90
N THR A 7 -0.97 15.05 -16.15
CA THR A 7 -1.91 15.89 -16.90
C THR A 7 -3.18 15.14 -17.27
N GLN A 8 -3.06 13.91 -17.79
CA GLN A 8 -4.23 13.09 -18.15
C GLN A 8 -5.04 12.70 -16.91
N ALA A 9 -4.37 12.37 -15.81
CA ALA A 9 -5.05 12.02 -14.56
C ALA A 9 -5.89 13.18 -14.02
N ARG A 10 -5.38 14.42 -14.07
CA ARG A 10 -6.15 15.61 -13.66
C ARG A 10 -7.34 15.89 -14.57
N ALA A 11 -7.17 15.74 -15.87
CA ALA A 11 -8.25 15.96 -16.84
C ALA A 11 -9.38 14.91 -16.71
N ASN A 12 -9.07 13.72 -16.20
CA ASN A 12 -9.99 12.58 -16.12
C ASN A 12 -10.13 12.05 -14.68
N ILE A 13 -10.10 12.95 -13.68
CA ILE A 13 -9.95 12.54 -12.27
C ILE A 13 -11.08 11.63 -11.78
N SER A 14 -12.32 11.87 -12.20
CA SER A 14 -13.45 11.01 -11.83
C SER A 14 -13.25 9.57 -12.31
N THR A 15 -12.90 9.38 -13.59
CA THR A 15 -12.63 8.05 -14.15
C THR A 15 -11.45 7.37 -13.45
N VAL A 16 -10.38 8.12 -13.15
CA VAL A 16 -9.22 7.58 -12.44
C VAL A 16 -9.60 7.10 -11.03
N LEU A 17 -10.44 7.86 -10.32
CA LEU A 17 -10.96 7.46 -9.00
C LEU A 17 -11.89 6.24 -9.11
N ASP A 18 -12.82 6.23 -10.06
CA ASP A 18 -13.76 5.13 -10.25
C ASP A 18 -13.02 3.83 -10.58
N THR A 19 -11.99 3.87 -11.43
CA THR A 19 -11.14 2.70 -11.73
C THR A 19 -10.47 2.16 -10.46
N ALA A 20 -9.87 3.04 -9.65
CA ALA A 20 -9.22 2.64 -8.40
C ALA A 20 -10.21 2.10 -7.35
N LEU A 21 -11.40 2.70 -7.25
CA LEU A 21 -12.44 2.25 -6.32
C LEU A 21 -13.07 0.92 -6.73
N ASN A 22 -13.04 0.58 -8.02
CA ASN A 22 -13.45 -0.73 -8.52
C ASN A 22 -12.38 -1.83 -8.38
N GLY A 23 -11.29 -1.54 -7.64
CA GLY A 23 -10.21 -2.49 -7.36
C GLY A 23 -9.18 -2.65 -8.48
N GLU A 24 -9.17 -1.74 -9.47
CA GLU A 24 -8.14 -1.73 -10.50
C GLU A 24 -7.10 -0.63 -10.18
N PRO A 25 -5.85 -0.98 -9.83
CA PRO A 25 -4.81 0.01 -9.57
C PRO A 25 -4.53 0.90 -10.78
N VAL A 26 -4.31 2.18 -10.51
CA VAL A 26 -3.96 3.17 -11.52
C VAL A 26 -2.59 3.77 -11.20
N GLU A 27 -1.67 3.68 -12.15
CA GLU A 27 -0.37 4.34 -12.07
C GLU A 27 -0.44 5.76 -12.65
N ILE A 28 0.16 6.73 -11.96
CA ILE A 28 0.28 8.11 -12.41
C ILE A 28 1.76 8.47 -12.50
N THR A 29 2.23 8.79 -13.71
CA THR A 29 3.60 9.19 -13.99
C THR A 29 3.75 10.71 -14.12
N ARG A 30 4.89 11.22 -13.67
CA ARG A 30 5.30 12.62 -13.84
C ARG A 30 6.38 12.73 -14.91
N ARG A 31 6.60 13.95 -15.41
CA ARG A 31 7.60 14.22 -16.46
C ARG A 31 9.04 13.95 -15.99
N ASP A 32 9.29 14.03 -14.69
CA ASP A 32 10.58 13.70 -14.07
C ASP A 32 10.86 12.19 -13.99
N GLY A 33 9.93 11.34 -14.48
CA GLY A 33 10.05 9.89 -14.45
C GLY A 33 9.58 9.24 -13.16
N SER A 34 9.20 10.03 -12.14
CA SER A 34 8.58 9.48 -10.92
C SER A 34 7.16 8.99 -11.19
N ALA A 35 6.74 7.97 -10.45
CA ALA A 35 5.41 7.39 -10.53
C ALA A 35 4.81 7.19 -9.14
N ALA A 36 3.48 7.25 -9.06
CA ALA A 36 2.70 6.89 -7.89
C ALA A 36 1.55 5.98 -8.31
N VAL A 37 1.06 5.15 -7.39
CA VAL A 37 -0.09 4.26 -7.64
C VAL A 37 -1.27 4.72 -6.79
N LEU A 38 -2.43 4.79 -7.41
CA LEU A 38 -3.72 5.01 -6.76
C LEU A 38 -4.47 3.68 -6.70
N ILE A 39 -4.90 3.32 -5.50
CA ILE A 39 -5.75 2.18 -5.17
C ILE A 39 -6.86 2.63 -4.24
N SER A 40 -7.83 1.76 -3.98
CA SER A 40 -8.84 2.04 -2.96
C SER A 40 -8.19 2.18 -1.58
N LYS A 41 -8.80 2.99 -0.72
CA LYS A 41 -8.35 3.14 0.67
C LYS A 41 -8.35 1.79 1.41
N ALA A 42 -9.37 0.97 1.18
CA ALA A 42 -9.50 -0.34 1.82
C ALA A 42 -8.33 -1.27 1.46
N GLU A 43 -7.92 -1.30 0.18
CA GLU A 43 -6.75 -2.07 -0.25
C GLU A 43 -5.45 -1.53 0.32
N PHE A 44 -5.30 -0.20 0.39
CA PHE A 44 -4.13 0.42 1.02
C PHE A 44 -4.01 0.05 2.50
N GLU A 45 -5.11 0.13 3.26
CA GLU A 45 -5.13 -0.24 4.68
C GLU A 45 -4.88 -1.74 4.89
N ALA A 46 -5.47 -2.61 4.07
CA ALA A 46 -5.25 -4.05 4.13
C ALA A 46 -3.78 -4.41 3.86
N TRP A 47 -3.17 -3.79 2.83
CA TRP A 47 -1.75 -3.98 2.54
C TRP A 47 -0.86 -3.44 3.66
N GLN A 48 -1.17 -2.27 4.20
CA GLN A 48 -0.42 -1.67 5.29
C GLN A 48 -0.45 -2.54 6.55
N ASN A 49 -1.63 -3.06 6.91
CA ASN A 49 -1.78 -3.96 8.06
C ASN A 49 -1.01 -5.27 7.84
N ALA A 50 -1.15 -5.92 6.67
CA ALA A 50 -0.43 -7.14 6.37
C ALA A 50 1.10 -6.94 6.41
N LYS A 51 1.59 -5.76 5.99
CA LYS A 51 3.01 -5.41 6.09
C LYS A 51 3.44 -5.22 7.55
N LEU A 52 2.65 -4.52 8.35
CA LEU A 52 2.92 -4.33 9.78
C LEU A 52 2.93 -5.68 10.53
N ASP A 53 1.99 -6.57 10.23
CA ASP A 53 1.93 -7.91 10.82
C ASP A 53 3.18 -8.72 10.46
N ALA A 54 3.61 -8.70 9.19
CA ALA A 54 4.84 -9.39 8.77
C ALA A 54 6.11 -8.81 9.43
N GLU A 55 6.19 -7.49 9.60
CA GLU A 55 7.29 -6.86 10.33
C GLU A 55 7.28 -7.23 11.82
N PHE A 56 6.09 -7.30 12.43
CA PHE A 56 5.92 -7.70 13.82
C PHE A 56 6.30 -9.17 14.03
N ASP A 57 5.85 -10.07 13.17
CA ASP A 57 6.22 -11.49 13.20
C ASP A 57 7.74 -11.67 13.09
N ALA A 58 8.41 -10.90 12.24
CA ALA A 58 9.87 -10.94 12.13
C ALA A 58 10.57 -10.47 13.42
N ILE A 59 10.02 -9.46 14.10
CA ILE A 59 10.55 -8.98 15.39
C ILE A 59 10.33 -10.01 16.50
N ILE A 60 9.12 -10.59 16.58
CA ILE A 60 8.76 -11.62 17.56
C ILE A 60 9.63 -12.85 17.37
N GLN A 61 9.79 -13.33 16.13
CA GLN A 61 10.65 -14.48 15.83
C GLN A 61 12.10 -14.23 16.25
N ARG A 62 12.62 -13.02 16.05
CA ARG A 62 13.98 -12.64 16.47
C ARG A 62 14.15 -12.58 17.99
N HIS A 63 13.10 -12.27 18.73
CA HIS A 63 13.15 -12.07 20.19
C HIS A 63 12.32 -13.10 20.97
N GLU A 64 11.94 -14.21 20.34
CA GLU A 64 11.01 -15.22 20.88
C GLU A 64 11.47 -15.74 22.25
N HIS A 65 12.77 -16.00 22.38
CA HIS A 65 13.39 -16.43 23.63
C HIS A 65 13.29 -15.40 24.76
N THR A 66 13.47 -14.12 24.45
CA THR A 66 13.41 -13.02 25.43
C THR A 66 11.97 -12.73 25.85
N ILE A 67 11.03 -12.80 24.91
CA ILE A 67 9.60 -12.58 25.19
C ILE A 67 9.05 -13.71 26.05
N ARG A 68 9.34 -14.98 25.74
CA ARG A 68 8.94 -16.11 26.60
C ARG A 68 9.48 -15.98 28.02
N ALA A 69 10.74 -15.57 28.17
CA ALA A 69 11.35 -15.38 29.48
C ALA A 69 10.73 -14.23 30.32
N LEU A 70 10.06 -13.26 29.68
CA LEU A 70 9.34 -12.18 30.36
C LEU A 70 7.88 -12.54 30.65
N THR A 71 7.27 -13.45 29.88
CA THR A 71 5.88 -13.91 30.11
C THR A 71 5.78 -14.92 31.27
N ASP A 72 6.85 -15.68 31.54
CA ASP A 72 6.89 -16.67 32.63
C ASP A 72 7.26 -16.08 34.01
N ARG A 73 7.16 -14.75 34.19
CA ARG A 73 7.51 -14.04 35.42
C ARG A 73 6.35 -13.20 35.94
#